data_AF-A0A814CID4-F1
#
_entry.id   AF-A0A814CID4-F1
#
_cell.length_a   1.000
_cell.length_b   1.000
_cell.length_c   1.000
_cell.angle_alpha   90.00
_cell.angle_beta   90.00
_cell.angle_gamma   90.00
#
_symmetry.space_group_name_H-M   'P 1'
#
loop_
_entity.id
_entity.type
_entity.pdbx_description
1 polymer ?
#
loop_
_entity_poly.entity_id
_entity_poly.type
_entity_poly.pdbx_seq_one_letter_code
_entity_poly.pdbx_strand_id
1 'polypeptide(L)'
;MDRRLHAVQDRLAEHCAQTLKTVQGSVSAVTSYFQKEIPLKHETDHESLFQRAFSLEYNGKKMKKLEKEYTVIRKEEQDEQIEIRKLRNENRLLKQRVENLEKESLTLANRLIEGQVLNAQYAEESYQLKRENCTLKKQIEEFYHSNNNNNNNNNHDSNNQTKNINSSDFLVKSNDNELEILQETIDRLSDENRRLQSTPNSELASLQEELTLVKMRDAEAQVNLNELRQRIADLNREWQFHDSICKANREINNNPSNDAYDLIAHELISLKMREAQADCDNKLLSQKLMDIETQKQVLHNQIKRQDDEIQRVRLELDQYRIRENELRTQLKEIKNQMHDRELRLKEDSMMLRIHEAESTQTLGDLRQKIAELEVLNQELITRSQIMDDRDLQEKLLEFQDESNQEYLKRSYSVPIYYHTISCNTK
;
A
#
# COMPACT_ATOMS: atom_id res chain seq x y z
N MET A 1 17.43 24.51 -58.14
CA MET A 1 17.43 25.96 -57.82
C MET A 1 17.65 26.22 -56.32
N ASP A 2 17.33 25.29 -55.41
CA ASP A 2 17.35 25.56 -53.95
C ASP A 2 18.72 25.73 -53.27
N ARG A 3 19.81 25.18 -53.80
CA ARG A 3 21.15 25.33 -53.17
C ARG A 3 21.73 26.74 -53.24
N ARG A 4 21.27 27.55 -54.21
CA ARG A 4 21.68 28.97 -54.35
C ARG A 4 20.85 29.88 -53.45
N LEU A 5 19.61 29.52 -53.15
CA LEU A 5 18.70 30.32 -52.31
C LEU A 5 19.10 30.27 -50.82
N HIS A 6 19.48 29.10 -50.31
CA HIS A 6 19.97 28.96 -48.92
C HIS A 6 21.37 29.58 -48.71
N ALA A 7 22.22 29.59 -49.75
CA ALA A 7 23.54 30.22 -49.68
C ALA A 7 23.49 31.76 -49.63
N VAL A 8 22.45 32.36 -50.22
CA VAL A 8 22.17 33.80 -50.10
C VAL A 8 21.69 34.13 -48.68
N GLN A 9 20.91 33.26 -48.03
CA GLN A 9 20.36 33.49 -46.69
C GLN A 9 21.43 33.53 -45.57
N ASP A 10 22.43 32.64 -45.57
CA ASP A 10 23.41 32.55 -44.46
C ASP A 10 24.41 33.73 -44.40
N ARG A 11 24.73 34.37 -45.53
CA ARG A 11 25.66 35.54 -45.55
C ARG A 11 24.95 36.88 -45.68
N LEU A 12 23.69 36.92 -46.16
CA LEU A 12 22.79 38.00 -45.76
C LEU A 12 22.68 38.00 -44.24
N ALA A 13 22.57 36.85 -43.57
CA ALA A 13 22.55 36.77 -42.12
C ALA A 13 23.84 37.25 -41.45
N GLU A 14 25.01 37.17 -42.08
CA GLU A 14 26.29 37.66 -41.54
C GLU A 14 26.46 39.19 -41.68
N HIS A 15 26.05 39.78 -42.81
CA HIS A 15 25.91 41.23 -42.95
C HIS A 15 24.79 41.76 -42.05
N CYS A 16 23.67 41.03 -42.00
CA CYS A 16 22.59 41.30 -41.07
C CYS A 16 23.04 41.15 -39.62
N ALA A 17 23.96 40.25 -39.27
CA ALA A 17 24.51 40.10 -37.92
C ALA A 17 25.34 41.31 -37.47
N GLN A 18 26.06 41.95 -38.40
CA GLN A 18 26.76 43.21 -38.14
C GLN A 18 25.78 44.39 -37.98
N THR A 19 24.67 44.42 -38.74
CA THR A 19 23.56 45.36 -38.49
C THR A 19 22.62 44.97 -37.34
N LEU A 20 22.57 43.70 -36.92
CA LEU A 20 21.81 43.24 -35.75
C LEU A 20 22.56 43.56 -34.47
N LYS A 21 23.89 43.64 -34.52
CA LYS A 21 24.68 44.26 -33.46
C LYS A 21 24.33 45.74 -33.26
N THR A 22 23.88 46.46 -34.29
CA THR A 22 23.38 47.83 -34.17
C THR A 22 21.88 47.90 -33.83
N VAL A 23 21.09 46.87 -34.19
CA VAL A 23 19.71 46.67 -33.71
C VAL A 23 19.74 46.01 -32.33
N GLN A 24 20.09 46.76 -31.28
CA GLN A 24 19.79 46.34 -29.91
C GLN A 24 18.27 46.38 -29.70
N GLY A 25 17.60 45.23 -29.84
CA GLY A 25 16.15 45.19 -29.67
C GLY A 25 15.59 43.78 -29.52
N SER A 26 14.39 43.71 -28.92
CA SER A 26 13.61 42.48 -28.74
C SER A 26 13.38 41.74 -30.06
N VAL A 27 12.96 40.47 -29.99
CA VAL A 27 12.62 39.64 -31.17
C VAL A 27 11.71 40.39 -32.15
N SER A 28 10.78 41.21 -31.63
CA SER A 28 9.89 42.04 -32.44
C SER A 28 10.61 43.14 -33.23
N ALA A 29 11.60 43.81 -32.64
CA ALA A 29 12.40 44.83 -33.32
C ALA A 29 13.26 44.20 -34.44
N VAL A 30 13.85 43.04 -34.16
CA VAL A 30 14.58 42.24 -35.15
C VAL A 30 13.66 41.85 -36.30
N THR A 31 12.46 41.34 -36.03
CA THR A 31 11.48 40.99 -37.07
C THR A 31 11.09 42.20 -37.92
N SER A 32 10.85 43.37 -37.33
CA SER A 32 10.47 44.59 -38.06
C SER A 32 11.61 45.08 -38.98
N TYR A 33 12.86 45.01 -38.52
CA TYR A 33 14.03 45.36 -39.31
C TYR A 33 14.14 44.53 -40.59
N PHE A 34 14.02 43.20 -40.46
CA PHE A 34 14.07 42.28 -41.60
C PHE A 34 12.89 42.44 -42.56
N GLN A 35 11.69 42.71 -42.05
CA GLN A 35 10.48 42.80 -42.87
C GLN A 35 10.33 44.15 -43.58
N LYS A 36 10.82 45.25 -42.99
CA LYS A 36 10.57 46.61 -43.50
C LYS A 36 11.83 47.31 -43.97
N GLU A 37 12.89 47.35 -43.16
CA GLU A 37 14.04 48.21 -43.44
C GLU A 37 15.02 47.62 -44.46
N ILE A 38 15.26 46.30 -44.43
CA ILE A 38 16.19 45.64 -45.36
C ILE A 38 15.72 45.71 -46.82
N PRO A 39 14.44 45.42 -47.15
CA PRO A 39 13.95 45.56 -48.52
C PRO A 39 14.15 46.97 -49.08
N LEU A 40 13.81 48.00 -48.29
CA LEU A 40 13.98 49.41 -48.65
C LEU A 40 15.44 49.80 -48.93
N LYS A 41 16.39 49.29 -48.13
CA LYS A 41 17.82 49.59 -48.32
C LYS A 41 18.38 49.01 -49.61
N HIS A 42 17.93 47.81 -49.97
CA HIS A 42 18.46 47.13 -51.15
C HIS A 42 17.70 47.46 -52.43
N GLU A 43 16.49 48.04 -52.37
CA GLU A 43 15.79 48.63 -53.53
C GLU A 43 16.61 49.72 -54.25
N THR A 44 17.51 50.38 -53.54
CA THR A 44 18.30 51.50 -54.08
C THR A 44 19.68 51.06 -54.62
N ASP A 45 20.22 49.93 -54.17
CA ASP A 45 21.53 49.40 -54.55
C ASP A 45 21.53 47.87 -54.55
N HIS A 46 20.95 47.30 -55.60
CA HIS A 46 20.89 45.85 -55.81
C HIS A 46 22.23 45.27 -56.30
N GLU A 47 22.99 46.05 -57.07
CA GLU A 47 24.18 45.56 -57.78
C GLU A 47 25.30 45.21 -56.79
N SER A 48 25.50 46.02 -55.76
CA SER A 48 26.50 45.75 -54.71
C SER A 48 26.15 44.48 -53.92
N LEU A 49 24.86 44.24 -53.65
CA LEU A 49 24.37 43.05 -52.98
C LEU A 49 24.64 41.79 -53.82
N PHE A 50 24.36 41.83 -55.13
CA PHE A 50 24.64 40.70 -56.03
C PHE A 50 26.12 40.44 -56.21
N GLN A 51 26.93 41.49 -56.40
CA GLN A 51 28.38 41.35 -56.53
C GLN A 51 28.99 40.72 -55.27
N ARG A 52 28.52 41.17 -54.10
CA ARG A 52 28.91 40.57 -52.83
C ARG A 52 28.46 39.12 -52.75
N ALA A 53 27.21 38.81 -53.14
CA ALA A 53 26.67 37.45 -53.13
C ALA A 53 27.44 36.49 -54.06
N PHE A 54 27.91 36.96 -55.22
CA PHE A 54 28.69 36.14 -56.15
C PHE A 54 30.15 35.97 -55.75
N SER A 55 30.71 36.89 -54.96
CA SER A 55 32.05 36.73 -54.35
C SER A 55 32.10 35.64 -53.27
N LEU A 56 30.95 35.04 -52.93
CA LEU A 56 30.84 34.07 -51.87
C LEU A 56 31.22 32.68 -52.35
N GLU A 57 32.38 32.20 -51.91
CA GLU A 57 32.76 30.79 -52.10
C GLU A 57 32.14 29.91 -51.01
N TYR A 58 31.49 28.82 -51.42
CA TYR A 58 30.81 27.89 -50.53
C TYR A 58 31.55 26.54 -50.43
N ASN A 59 31.73 26.04 -49.21
CA ASN A 59 32.35 24.75 -48.96
C ASN A 59 31.30 23.63 -48.88
N GLY A 60 31.14 22.89 -49.97
CA GLY A 60 30.17 21.79 -50.05
C GLY A 60 30.42 20.64 -49.08
N LYS A 61 31.67 20.44 -48.62
CA LYS A 61 31.97 19.43 -47.59
C LYS A 61 31.47 19.90 -46.21
N LYS A 62 31.72 21.17 -45.87
CA LYS A 62 31.24 21.76 -44.61
C LYS A 62 29.72 21.73 -44.53
N MET A 63 29.03 22.03 -45.62
CA MET A 63 27.57 22.07 -45.56
C MET A 63 26.92 20.70 -45.54
N LYS A 64 27.48 19.70 -46.25
CA LYS A 64 27.05 18.30 -46.08
C LYS A 64 27.26 17.80 -44.66
N LYS A 65 28.30 18.28 -43.97
CA LYS A 65 28.54 17.97 -42.56
C LYS A 65 27.46 18.59 -41.67
N LEU A 66 27.17 19.88 -41.85
CA LEU A 66 26.09 20.58 -41.12
C LEU A 66 24.71 19.98 -41.38
N GLU A 67 24.42 19.55 -42.61
CA GLU A 67 23.17 18.87 -42.95
C GLU A 67 23.01 17.57 -42.14
N LYS A 68 24.08 16.77 -42.05
CA LYS A 68 24.07 15.54 -41.23
C LYS A 68 23.90 15.86 -39.74
N GLU A 69 24.65 16.82 -39.22
CA GLU A 69 24.55 17.24 -37.82
C GLU A 69 23.12 17.73 -37.48
N TYR A 70 22.51 18.52 -38.35
CA TYR A 70 21.12 18.96 -38.19
C TYR A 70 20.13 17.79 -38.17
N THR A 71 20.30 16.78 -39.03
CA THR A 71 19.41 15.61 -39.01
C THR A 71 19.53 14.78 -37.72
N VAL A 72 20.71 14.74 -37.12
CA VAL A 72 20.93 14.09 -35.82
C VAL A 72 20.23 14.86 -34.71
N ILE A 73 20.48 16.17 -34.62
CA ILE A 73 19.86 17.05 -33.62
C ILE A 73 18.34 16.99 -33.71
N ARG A 74 17.78 17.03 -34.93
CA ARG A 74 16.33 16.95 -35.13
C ARG A 74 15.73 15.62 -34.67
N LYS A 75 16.48 14.53 -34.84
CA LYS A 75 16.05 13.21 -34.38
C LYS A 75 16.08 13.13 -32.85
N GLU A 76 17.15 13.62 -32.22
CA GLU A 76 17.28 13.73 -30.77
C GLU A 76 16.15 14.59 -30.19
N GLU A 77 15.86 15.76 -30.78
CA GLU A 77 14.75 16.62 -30.36
C GLU A 77 13.38 15.92 -30.48
N GLN A 78 13.18 15.12 -31.53
CA GLN A 78 11.96 14.32 -31.69
C GLN A 78 11.82 13.25 -30.60
N ASP A 79 12.92 12.59 -30.25
CA ASP A 79 12.97 11.57 -29.19
C ASP A 79 12.71 12.21 -27.81
N GLU A 80 13.31 13.36 -27.52
CA GLU A 80 13.04 14.16 -26.32
C GLU A 80 11.56 14.59 -26.24
N GLN A 81 10.95 15.02 -27.36
CA GLN A 81 9.52 15.37 -27.39
C GLN A 81 8.60 14.18 -27.11
N ILE A 82 9.03 12.96 -27.46
CA ILE A 82 8.30 11.73 -27.13
C ILE A 82 8.44 11.44 -25.63
N GLU A 83 9.65 11.57 -25.08
CA GLU A 83 9.92 11.37 -23.66
C GLU A 83 9.16 12.37 -22.77
N ILE A 84 9.15 13.66 -23.13
CA ILE A 84 8.35 14.69 -22.44
C ILE A 84 6.86 14.32 -22.42
N ARG A 85 6.33 13.77 -23.52
CA ARG A 85 4.93 13.32 -23.58
C ARG A 85 4.67 12.14 -22.64
N LYS A 86 5.59 11.17 -22.56
CA LYS A 86 5.50 10.05 -21.62
C LYS A 86 5.52 10.54 -20.18
N LEU A 87 6.50 11.38 -19.82
CA LEU A 87 6.65 11.95 -18.48
C LEU A 87 5.43 12.78 -18.05
N ARG A 88 4.81 13.53 -18.97
CA ARG A 88 3.57 14.27 -18.71
C ARG A 88 2.40 13.33 -18.39
N ASN A 89 2.28 12.20 -19.09
CA ASN A 89 1.22 11.23 -18.83
C ASN A 89 1.44 10.50 -17.50
N GLU A 90 2.68 10.11 -17.22
CA GLU A 90 3.05 9.48 -15.94
C GLU A 90 2.81 10.43 -14.76
N ASN A 91 3.23 11.69 -14.86
CA ASN A 91 2.93 12.71 -13.84
C ASN A 91 1.43 12.87 -13.59
N ARG A 92 0.61 12.81 -14.63
CA ARG A 92 -0.85 12.87 -14.48
C ARG A 92 -1.39 11.68 -13.68
N LEU A 93 -0.91 10.47 -13.97
CA LEU A 93 -1.31 9.26 -13.24
C LEU A 93 -0.83 9.28 -11.78
N LEU A 94 0.39 9.77 -11.54
CA LEU A 94 0.92 9.93 -10.18
C LEU A 94 0.09 10.91 -9.37
N LYS A 95 -0.30 12.06 -9.95
CA LYS A 95 -1.21 13.01 -9.29
C LYS A 95 -2.56 12.37 -8.94
N GLN A 96 -3.17 11.64 -9.87
CA GLN A 96 -4.43 10.92 -9.60
C GLN A 96 -4.27 9.89 -8.47
N ARG A 97 -3.13 9.19 -8.42
CA ARG A 97 -2.85 8.21 -7.35
C ARG A 97 -2.71 8.90 -5.99
N VAL A 98 -2.02 10.03 -5.94
CA VAL A 98 -1.90 10.85 -4.71
C VAL A 98 -3.28 11.32 -4.26
N GLU A 99 -4.09 11.90 -5.14
CA GLU A 99 -5.45 12.35 -4.81
C GLU A 99 -6.34 11.21 -4.27
N ASN A 100 -6.22 9.99 -4.82
CA ASN A 100 -6.98 8.84 -4.33
C ASN A 100 -6.50 8.39 -2.94
N LEU A 101 -5.19 8.34 -2.71
CA LEU A 101 -4.63 7.99 -1.40
C LEU A 101 -5.01 9.02 -0.33
N GLU A 102 -5.02 10.31 -0.67
CA GLU A 102 -5.48 11.37 0.22
C GLU A 102 -6.96 11.19 0.58
N LYS A 103 -7.83 10.83 -0.38
CA LYS A 103 -9.24 10.53 -0.11
C LYS A 103 -9.44 9.30 0.77
N GLU A 104 -8.69 8.22 0.51
CA GLU A 104 -8.73 7.01 1.34
C GLU A 104 -8.26 7.30 2.77
N SER A 105 -7.15 8.04 2.91
CA SER A 105 -6.61 8.49 4.20
C SER A 105 -7.63 9.33 4.97
N LEU A 106 -8.28 10.29 4.31
CA LEU A 106 -9.33 11.10 4.92
C LEU A 106 -10.53 10.25 5.37
N THR A 107 -10.92 9.27 4.56
CA THR A 107 -12.03 8.36 4.89
C THR A 107 -11.70 7.49 6.11
N LEU A 108 -10.48 6.97 6.19
CA LEU A 108 -10.01 6.19 7.32
C LEU A 108 -9.94 7.05 8.60
N ALA A 109 -9.43 8.27 8.50
CA ALA A 109 -9.40 9.21 9.62
C ALA A 109 -10.81 9.52 10.14
N ASN A 110 -11.76 9.79 9.24
CA ASN A 110 -13.16 10.03 9.61
C ASN A 110 -13.78 8.83 10.33
N ARG A 111 -13.57 7.61 9.81
CA ARG A 111 -14.09 6.38 10.44
C ARG A 111 -13.47 6.14 11.82
N LEU A 112 -12.19 6.44 11.98
CA LEU A 112 -11.51 6.32 13.28
C LEU A 112 -12.09 7.31 14.29
N ILE A 113 -12.26 8.57 13.89
CA ILE A 113 -12.87 9.61 14.74
C ILE A 113 -14.29 9.22 15.13
N GLU A 114 -15.10 8.76 14.18
CA GLU A 114 -16.47 8.30 14.43
C GLU A 114 -16.50 7.12 15.42
N GLY A 115 -15.60 6.14 15.25
CA GLY A 115 -15.45 5.03 16.19
C GLY A 115 -15.03 5.46 17.59
N GLN A 116 -14.12 6.43 17.71
CA GLN A 116 -13.72 6.99 19.01
C GLN A 116 -14.88 7.74 19.69
N VAL A 117 -15.65 8.52 18.93
CA VAL A 117 -16.82 9.24 19.44
C VAL A 117 -17.89 8.25 19.91
N LEU A 118 -18.22 7.22 19.12
CA LEU A 118 -19.19 6.19 19.50
C LEU A 118 -18.74 5.45 20.76
N ASN A 119 -17.48 5.04 20.84
CA ASN A 119 -16.97 4.37 22.04
C ASN A 119 -17.04 5.26 23.28
N ALA A 120 -16.74 6.55 23.15
CA ALA A 120 -16.87 7.51 24.23
C ALA A 120 -18.34 7.65 24.69
N GLN A 121 -19.29 7.73 23.75
CA GLN A 121 -20.72 7.76 24.03
C GLN A 121 -21.19 6.49 24.76
N TYR A 122 -20.83 5.31 24.26
CA TYR A 122 -21.16 4.05 24.92
C TYR A 122 -20.57 3.93 26.34
N ALA A 123 -19.35 4.44 26.54
CA ALA A 123 -18.75 4.49 27.87
C ALA A 123 -19.56 5.38 28.81
N GLU A 124 -19.97 6.57 28.36
CA GLU A 124 -20.80 7.49 29.14
C GLU A 124 -22.15 6.87 29.52
N GLU A 125 -22.86 6.27 28.56
CA GLU A 125 -24.13 5.56 28.82
C GLU A 125 -23.94 4.41 29.82
N SER A 126 -22.86 3.63 29.69
CA SER A 126 -22.54 2.53 30.60
C SER A 126 -22.29 3.03 32.03
N TYR A 127 -21.57 4.14 32.20
CA TYR A 127 -21.38 4.77 33.50
C TYR A 127 -22.70 5.29 34.09
N GLN A 128 -23.57 5.86 33.25
CA GLN A 128 -24.87 6.38 33.66
C GLN A 128 -25.78 5.24 34.16
N LEU A 129 -25.88 4.14 33.40
CA LEU A 129 -26.62 2.94 33.79
C LEU A 129 -26.06 2.31 35.06
N LYS A 130 -24.73 2.24 35.23
CA LYS A 130 -24.11 1.75 36.47
C LYS A 130 -24.49 2.61 37.68
N ARG A 131 -24.53 3.93 37.52
CA ARG A 131 -24.94 4.86 38.57
C ARG A 131 -26.39 4.63 38.97
N GLU A 132 -27.30 4.52 37.99
CA GLU A 132 -28.73 4.27 38.22
C GLU A 132 -28.97 2.91 38.90
N ASN A 133 -28.26 1.87 38.47
CA ASN A 133 -28.32 0.56 39.11
C ASN A 133 -27.87 0.59 40.57
N CYS A 134 -26.84 1.38 40.91
CA CYS A 134 -26.41 1.56 42.29
C CYS A 134 -27.49 2.27 43.12
N THR A 135 -28.14 3.30 42.57
CA THR A 135 -29.24 3.99 43.26
C THR A 135 -30.46 3.09 43.46
N LEU A 136 -30.83 2.29 42.45
CA LEU A 136 -31.93 1.33 42.56
C LEU A 136 -31.62 0.23 43.58
N LYS A 137 -30.40 -0.29 43.60
CA LYS A 137 -29.97 -1.26 44.62
C LYS A 137 -30.10 -0.69 46.04
N LYS A 138 -29.66 0.55 46.26
CA LYS A 138 -29.83 1.21 47.56
C LYS A 138 -31.29 1.37 47.95
N GLN A 139 -32.16 1.79 47.02
CA GLN A 139 -33.60 1.89 47.27
C GLN A 139 -34.23 0.53 47.60
N ILE A 140 -33.80 -0.53 46.93
CA ILE A 140 -34.24 -1.90 47.21
C ILE A 140 -33.78 -2.32 48.62
N GLU A 141 -32.51 -2.11 48.97
CA GLU A 141 -31.98 -2.39 50.31
C GLU A 141 -32.70 -1.61 51.41
N GLU A 142 -32.98 -0.32 51.18
CA GLU A 142 -33.77 0.52 52.08
C GLU A 142 -35.21 0.01 52.22
N PHE A 143 -35.83 -0.44 51.12
CA PHE A 143 -37.17 -1.05 51.13
C PHE A 143 -37.17 -2.37 51.91
N TYR A 144 -36.17 -3.23 51.73
CA TYR A 144 -36.01 -4.47 52.50
C TYR A 144 -35.75 -4.21 53.99
N HIS A 145 -34.92 -3.23 54.34
CA HIS A 145 -34.70 -2.85 55.74
C HIS A 145 -35.95 -2.24 56.38
N SER A 146 -36.73 -1.45 55.64
CA SER A 146 -38.02 -0.92 56.09
C SER A 146 -39.06 -2.04 56.28
N ASN A 147 -39.07 -3.05 55.39
CA ASN A 147 -39.94 -4.23 55.52
C ASN A 147 -39.51 -5.20 56.63
N ASN A 148 -38.20 -5.42 56.84
CA ASN A 148 -37.69 -6.27 57.91
C ASN A 148 -37.89 -5.66 59.30
N ASN A 149 -37.85 -4.32 59.43
CA ASN A 149 -38.26 -3.67 60.68
C ASN A 149 -39.75 -3.85 60.98
N ASN A 150 -40.60 -4.08 59.97
CA ASN A 150 -42.00 -4.46 60.15
C ASN A 150 -42.21 -5.97 60.36
N ASN A 151 -41.21 -6.81 60.06
CA ASN A 151 -41.29 -8.28 60.08
C ASN A 151 -40.28 -8.97 61.02
N ASN A 152 -39.78 -8.28 62.05
CA ASN A 152 -38.97 -8.91 63.09
C ASN A 152 -39.84 -9.74 64.07
N ASN A 153 -40.33 -10.86 63.55
CA ASN A 153 -40.63 -12.10 64.25
C ASN A 153 -40.56 -13.23 63.21
N ASN A 154 -39.37 -13.81 63.00
CA ASN A 154 -39.11 -15.25 62.78
C ASN A 154 -37.75 -15.52 62.08
N ASN A 155 -36.81 -16.00 62.91
CA ASN A 155 -35.82 -17.09 62.73
C ASN A 155 -35.26 -17.55 61.36
N HIS A 156 -33.93 -17.73 61.43
CA HIS A 156 -33.06 -18.87 61.02
C HIS A 156 -32.54 -19.10 59.58
N ASP A 157 -31.21 -19.33 59.58
CA ASP A 157 -30.37 -20.27 58.83
C ASP A 157 -30.24 -20.17 57.30
N SER A 158 -28.99 -20.02 56.83
CA SER A 158 -28.22 -21.16 56.27
C SER A 158 -26.95 -20.74 55.51
N ASN A 159 -25.92 -21.58 55.66
CA ASN A 159 -24.69 -21.73 54.88
C ASN A 159 -24.76 -21.39 53.38
N ASN A 160 -23.69 -20.79 52.84
CA ASN A 160 -23.09 -21.19 51.57
C ASN A 160 -21.69 -20.58 51.36
N GLN A 161 -20.66 -21.40 51.57
CA GLN A 161 -19.26 -21.08 51.30
C GLN A 161 -18.77 -22.04 50.21
N THR A 162 -18.72 -21.60 48.96
CA THR A 162 -17.88 -22.17 47.89
C THR A 162 -17.82 -21.21 46.69
N LYS A 163 -16.68 -21.25 45.98
CA LYS A 163 -16.35 -20.61 44.69
C LYS A 163 -15.77 -19.20 44.75
N ASN A 164 -14.45 -19.09 45.01
CA ASN A 164 -13.70 -17.88 44.64
C ASN A 164 -12.27 -18.13 44.14
N ILE A 165 -11.93 -19.35 43.70
CA ILE A 165 -10.55 -19.70 43.28
C ILE A 165 -10.33 -19.60 41.76
N ASN A 166 -11.39 -19.57 40.94
CA ASN A 166 -11.24 -19.63 39.47
C ASN A 166 -11.10 -18.26 38.77
N SER A 167 -11.28 -17.14 39.49
CA SER A 167 -11.18 -15.79 38.88
C SER A 167 -9.76 -15.22 38.92
N SER A 168 -8.91 -15.69 39.84
CA SER A 168 -7.54 -15.19 40.02
C SER A 168 -6.61 -15.71 38.91
N ASP A 169 -6.73 -16.98 38.54
CA ASP A 169 -5.86 -17.63 37.55
C ASP A 169 -6.07 -17.13 36.11
N PHE A 170 -7.25 -16.62 35.78
CA PHE A 170 -7.53 -16.06 34.46
C PHE A 170 -6.97 -14.64 34.31
N LEU A 171 -7.05 -13.83 35.37
CA LEU A 171 -6.52 -12.47 35.38
C LEU A 171 -4.98 -12.44 35.39
N VAL A 172 -4.33 -13.38 36.08
CA VAL A 172 -2.86 -13.48 36.09
C VAL A 172 -2.32 -13.87 34.70
N LYS A 173 -2.92 -14.86 34.03
CA LYS A 173 -2.51 -15.27 32.68
C LYS A 173 -2.74 -14.20 31.61
N SER A 174 -3.77 -13.36 31.79
CA SER A 174 -4.02 -12.25 30.87
C SER A 174 -2.97 -11.15 31.02
N ASN A 175 -2.57 -10.84 32.26
CA ASN A 175 -1.54 -9.83 32.54
C ASN A 175 -0.14 -10.31 32.11
N ASP A 176 0.17 -11.60 32.24
CA ASP A 176 1.46 -12.16 31.81
C ASP A 176 1.64 -12.07 30.28
N ASN A 177 0.57 -12.34 29.50
CA ASN A 177 0.59 -12.17 28.05
C ASN A 177 0.74 -10.70 27.63
N GLU A 178 0.10 -9.77 28.34
CA GLU A 178 0.25 -8.33 28.07
C GLU A 178 1.66 -7.83 28.40
N LEU A 179 2.25 -8.32 29.49
CA LEU A 179 3.64 -8.04 29.88
C LEU A 179 4.65 -8.57 28.86
N GLU A 180 4.43 -9.76 28.32
CA GLU A 180 5.30 -10.37 27.29
C GLU A 180 5.25 -9.57 25.97
N ILE A 181 4.05 -9.15 25.55
CA ILE A 181 3.87 -8.29 24.36
C ILE A 181 4.54 -6.93 24.57
N LEU A 182 4.39 -6.33 25.76
CA LEU A 182 5.02 -5.05 26.09
C LEU A 182 6.55 -5.16 26.08
N GLN A 183 7.11 -6.24 26.65
CA GLN A 183 8.55 -6.49 26.64
C GLN A 183 9.08 -6.63 25.20
N GLU A 184 8.39 -7.39 24.35
CA GLU A 184 8.76 -7.56 22.95
C GLU A 184 8.67 -6.25 22.15
N THR A 185 7.72 -5.36 22.49
CA THR A 185 7.67 -4.01 21.90
C THR A 185 8.79 -3.09 22.38
N ILE A 186 9.19 -3.18 23.66
CA ILE A 186 10.32 -2.43 24.21
C ILE A 186 11.63 -2.85 23.54
N ASP A 187 11.82 -4.16 23.32
CA ASP A 187 13.01 -4.68 22.65
C ASP A 187 13.06 -4.24 21.19
N ARG A 188 11.93 -4.30 20.46
CA ARG A 188 11.82 -3.78 19.09
C ARG A 188 12.13 -2.29 18.99
N LEU A 189 11.55 -1.47 19.87
CA LEU A 189 11.80 -0.03 19.91
C LEU A 189 13.25 0.28 20.30
N SER A 190 13.86 -0.52 21.18
CA SER A 190 15.27 -0.35 21.56
C SER A 190 16.22 -0.67 20.41
N ASP A 191 15.94 -1.73 19.65
CA ASP A 191 16.71 -2.08 18.45
C ASP A 191 16.55 -1.04 17.33
N GLU A 192 15.34 -0.51 17.14
CA GLU A 192 15.07 0.57 16.20
C GLU A 192 15.79 1.86 16.59
N ASN A 193 15.76 2.22 17.88
CA ASN A 193 16.49 3.38 18.41
C ASN A 193 18.03 3.21 18.28
N ARG A 194 18.54 1.99 18.48
CA ARG A 194 19.97 1.66 18.26
C ARG A 194 20.38 1.75 16.80
N ARG A 195 19.50 1.37 15.86
CA ARG A 195 19.69 1.56 14.40
C ARG A 195 19.68 3.04 14.01
N LEU A 196 18.76 3.82 14.57
CA LEU A 196 18.66 5.26 14.33
C LEU A 196 19.84 6.06 14.91
N GLN A 197 20.48 5.56 15.98
CA GLN A 197 21.68 6.19 16.55
C GLN A 197 22.99 5.77 15.86
N SER A 198 23.03 4.63 15.17
CA SER A 198 24.25 4.14 14.48
C SER A 198 24.38 4.63 13.04
N THR A 199 23.27 4.93 12.36
CA THR A 199 23.22 5.49 11.00
C THR A 199 23.79 6.92 10.85
N PRO A 200 23.60 7.89 11.78
CA PRO A 200 24.08 9.26 11.58
C PRO A 200 25.60 9.43 11.66
N ASN A 201 26.33 8.54 12.35
CA ASN A 201 27.78 8.71 12.54
C ASN A 201 28.64 8.21 11.37
N SER A 202 28.19 7.18 10.64
CA SER A 202 28.94 6.63 9.50
C SER A 202 28.88 7.56 8.28
N GLU A 203 27.69 8.07 7.97
CA GLU A 203 27.47 8.99 6.85
C GLU A 203 28.16 10.34 7.12
N LEU A 204 28.05 10.86 8.34
CA LEU A 204 28.76 12.07 8.76
C LEU A 204 30.29 11.92 8.68
N ALA A 205 30.84 10.78 9.10
CA ALA A 205 32.28 10.50 8.98
C ALA A 205 32.72 10.45 7.50
N SER A 206 31.94 9.81 6.62
CA SER A 206 32.24 9.77 5.19
C SER A 206 32.19 11.15 4.53
N LEU A 207 31.23 12.00 4.93
CA LEU A 207 31.12 13.38 4.45
C LEU A 207 32.25 14.27 4.97
N GLN A 208 32.71 14.03 6.20
CA GLN A 208 33.87 14.71 6.76
C GLN A 208 35.16 14.34 6.03
N GLU A 209 35.35 13.07 5.67
CA GLU A 209 36.49 12.60 4.87
C GLU A 209 36.45 13.13 3.43
N GLU A 210 35.27 13.17 2.80
CA GLU A 210 35.10 13.82 1.49
C GLU A 210 35.43 15.33 1.56
N LEU A 211 35.03 16.01 2.64
CA LEU A 211 35.31 17.44 2.84
C LEU A 211 36.80 17.73 3.10
N THR A 212 37.50 16.89 3.87
CA THR A 212 38.94 17.08 4.11
C THR A 212 39.75 16.89 2.84
N LEU A 213 39.38 15.92 2.00
CA LEU A 213 39.99 15.71 0.68
C LEU A 213 39.80 16.93 -0.23
N VAL A 214 38.59 17.48 -0.31
CA VAL A 214 38.31 18.71 -1.09
C VAL A 214 39.14 19.89 -0.57
N LYS A 215 39.23 20.07 0.75
CA LYS A 215 40.01 21.17 1.35
C LYS A 215 41.51 21.07 1.10
N MET A 216 42.09 19.86 1.17
CA MET A 216 43.52 19.67 0.86
C MET A 216 43.80 20.02 -0.61
N ARG A 217 42.90 19.61 -1.51
CA ARG A 217 43.02 19.90 -2.94
C ARG A 217 42.88 21.39 -3.26
N ASP A 218 41.92 22.08 -2.65
CA ASP A 218 41.75 23.52 -2.86
C ASP A 218 42.99 24.30 -2.39
N ALA A 219 43.66 23.83 -1.33
CA ALA A 219 44.93 24.39 -0.89
C ALA A 219 46.05 24.16 -1.93
N GLU A 220 46.15 22.96 -2.53
CA GLU A 220 47.12 22.66 -3.59
C GLU A 220 46.88 23.50 -4.85
N ALA A 221 45.62 23.64 -5.28
CA ALA A 221 45.24 24.48 -6.40
C ALA A 221 45.64 25.95 -6.18
N GLN A 222 45.47 26.44 -4.95
CA GLN A 222 45.84 27.81 -4.59
C GLN A 222 47.36 28.02 -4.61
N VAL A 223 48.15 27.04 -4.17
CA VAL A 223 49.62 27.09 -4.26
C VAL A 223 50.06 27.10 -5.72
N ASN A 224 49.51 26.21 -6.57
CA ASN A 224 49.83 26.15 -7.99
C ASN A 224 49.51 27.46 -8.72
N LEU A 225 48.37 28.08 -8.41
CA LEU A 225 47.97 29.36 -8.98
C LEU A 225 48.95 30.48 -8.58
N ASN A 226 49.38 30.50 -7.32
CA ASN A 226 50.38 31.45 -6.84
C ASN A 226 51.74 31.27 -7.53
N GLU A 227 52.19 30.03 -7.75
CA GLU A 227 53.41 29.74 -8.50
C GLU A 227 53.33 30.21 -9.96
N LEU A 228 52.18 29.99 -10.62
CA LEU A 228 51.94 30.46 -11.99
C LEU A 228 51.97 31.99 -12.09
N ARG A 229 51.33 32.69 -11.13
CA ARG A 229 51.38 34.15 -11.05
C ARG A 229 52.81 34.65 -10.86
N GLN A 230 53.58 33.99 -10.00
CA GLN A 230 54.97 34.34 -9.77
C GLN A 230 55.81 34.14 -11.03
N ARG A 231 55.64 33.01 -11.74
CA ARG A 231 56.37 32.71 -12.98
C ARG A 231 56.10 33.73 -14.08
N ILE A 232 54.84 34.14 -14.25
CA ILE A 232 54.45 35.21 -15.18
C ILE A 232 55.10 36.54 -14.78
N ALA A 233 55.13 36.87 -13.47
CA ALA A 233 55.77 38.08 -12.98
C ALA A 233 57.28 38.10 -13.26
N ASP A 234 57.97 36.97 -13.07
CA ASP A 234 59.41 36.86 -13.30
C ASP A 234 59.76 36.96 -14.79
N LEU A 235 58.99 36.32 -15.67
CA LEU A 235 59.17 36.45 -17.12
C LEU A 235 58.91 37.87 -17.63
N ASN A 236 57.93 38.57 -17.05
CA ASN A 236 57.70 39.98 -17.37
C ASN A 236 58.89 40.85 -16.95
N ARG A 237 59.53 40.57 -15.80
CA ARG A 237 60.75 41.28 -15.38
C ARG A 237 61.92 40.98 -16.32
N GLU A 238 62.13 39.71 -16.68
CA GLU A 238 63.17 39.30 -17.62
C GLU A 238 62.98 39.97 -18.99
N TRP A 239 61.74 40.04 -19.49
CA TRP A 239 61.42 40.72 -20.75
C TRP A 239 61.66 42.23 -20.67
N GLN A 240 61.20 42.89 -19.60
CA GLN A 240 61.42 44.34 -19.39
C GLN A 240 62.91 44.69 -19.30
N PHE A 241 63.69 43.85 -18.62
CA PHE A 241 65.13 44.02 -18.49
C PHE A 241 65.84 43.89 -19.85
N HIS A 242 65.48 42.87 -20.63
CA HIS A 242 66.04 42.69 -21.98
C HIS A 242 65.64 43.82 -22.94
N ASP A 243 64.36 44.23 -22.95
CA ASP A 243 63.88 45.35 -23.75
C ASP A 243 64.65 46.65 -23.42
N SER A 244 64.97 46.86 -22.15
CA SER A 244 65.80 47.99 -21.71
C SER A 244 67.25 47.90 -22.22
N ILE A 245 67.85 46.71 -22.22
CA ILE A 245 69.21 46.49 -22.74
C ILE A 245 69.27 46.69 -24.26
N CYS A 246 68.30 46.15 -25.01
CA CYS A 246 68.24 46.34 -26.47
C CYS A 246 68.06 47.82 -26.84
N LYS A 247 67.24 48.57 -26.07
CA LYS A 247 67.10 50.02 -26.25
C LYS A 247 68.43 50.75 -26.01
N ALA A 248 69.12 50.44 -24.91
CA ALA A 248 70.41 51.05 -24.59
C ALA A 248 71.52 50.71 -25.62
N ASN A 249 71.57 49.46 -26.11
CA ASN A 249 72.55 49.04 -27.11
C ASN A 249 72.34 49.69 -28.49
N ARG A 250 71.08 49.93 -28.88
CA ARG A 250 70.74 50.66 -30.12
C ARG A 250 71.16 52.12 -30.07
N GLU A 251 71.15 52.75 -28.88
CA GLU A 251 71.61 54.13 -28.71
C GLU A 251 73.14 54.27 -28.81
N ILE A 252 73.89 53.18 -28.54
CA ILE A 252 75.36 53.21 -28.43
C ILE A 252 76.08 52.76 -29.72
N ASN A 253 75.56 51.81 -30.51
CA ASN A 253 76.29 51.25 -31.67
C ASN A 253 75.38 50.85 -32.87
N ASN A 254 75.54 51.54 -34.01
CA ASN A 254 74.84 51.27 -35.28
C ASN A 254 75.56 50.23 -36.18
N ASN A 255 75.89 49.04 -35.65
CA ASN A 255 76.56 47.98 -36.43
C ASN A 255 75.60 46.84 -36.81
N PRO A 256 75.59 46.36 -38.07
CA PRO A 256 74.67 45.29 -38.54
C PRO A 256 74.90 43.92 -37.89
N SER A 257 76.03 43.71 -37.21
CA SER A 257 76.30 42.51 -36.41
C SER A 257 75.54 42.49 -35.08
N ASN A 258 75.14 43.66 -34.54
CA ASN A 258 74.31 43.73 -33.34
C ASN A 258 72.86 43.32 -33.63
N ASP A 259 72.36 43.59 -34.84
CA ASP A 259 70.99 43.23 -35.24
C ASP A 259 70.75 41.71 -35.27
N ALA A 260 71.75 40.92 -35.67
CA ALA A 260 71.67 39.46 -35.65
C ALA A 260 71.66 38.90 -34.21
N TYR A 261 72.42 39.51 -33.30
CA TYR A 261 72.44 39.14 -31.88
C TYR A 261 71.10 39.49 -31.20
N ASP A 262 70.58 40.69 -31.47
CA ASP A 262 69.28 41.15 -30.97
C ASP A 262 68.12 40.26 -31.46
N LEU A 263 68.18 39.79 -32.70
CA LEU A 263 67.17 38.87 -33.25
C LEU A 263 67.18 37.51 -32.54
N ILE A 264 68.37 36.91 -32.35
CA ILE A 264 68.50 35.63 -31.63
C ILE A 264 68.07 35.78 -30.16
N ALA A 265 68.41 36.90 -29.52
CA ALA A 265 68.01 37.17 -28.14
C ALA A 265 66.48 37.35 -28.00
N HIS A 266 65.85 38.04 -28.97
CA HIS A 266 64.39 38.14 -29.05
C HIS A 266 63.72 36.78 -29.30
N GLU A 267 64.27 35.95 -30.20
CA GLU A 267 63.77 34.58 -30.45
C GLU A 267 63.90 33.69 -29.21
N LEU A 268 65.00 33.79 -28.46
CA LEU A 268 65.20 33.05 -27.20
C LEU A 268 64.17 33.44 -26.14
N ILE A 269 63.88 34.73 -25.98
CA ILE A 269 62.84 35.19 -25.04
C ILE A 269 61.45 34.76 -25.50
N SER A 270 61.18 34.85 -26.80
CA SER A 270 59.92 34.37 -27.38
C SER A 270 59.73 32.86 -27.15
N LEU A 271 60.81 32.07 -27.24
CA LEU A 271 60.80 30.65 -26.92
C LEU A 271 60.58 30.40 -25.42
N LYS A 272 61.27 31.12 -24.53
CA LYS A 272 61.07 31.04 -23.07
C LYS A 272 59.63 31.40 -22.66
N MET A 273 59.03 32.41 -23.27
CA MET A 273 57.63 32.77 -23.02
C MET A 273 56.68 31.67 -23.49
N ARG A 274 56.96 31.05 -24.65
CA ARG A 274 56.15 29.94 -25.16
C ARG A 274 56.28 28.67 -24.31
N GLU A 275 57.48 28.38 -23.82
CA GLU A 275 57.75 27.28 -22.87
C GLU A 275 56.99 27.51 -21.57
N ALA A 276 57.09 28.71 -21.00
CA ALA A 276 56.34 29.06 -19.80
C ALA A 276 54.82 29.03 -19.99
N GLN A 277 54.33 29.42 -21.17
CA GLN A 277 52.91 29.30 -21.52
C GLN A 277 52.49 27.83 -21.56
N ALA A 278 53.29 26.95 -22.17
CA ALA A 278 53.02 25.52 -22.18
C ALA A 278 53.05 24.90 -20.77
N ASP A 279 53.96 25.35 -19.90
CA ASP A 279 53.98 24.95 -18.49
C ASP A 279 52.73 25.42 -17.73
N CYS A 280 52.26 26.64 -18.00
CA CYS A 280 51.00 27.15 -17.46
C CYS A 280 49.81 26.28 -17.90
N ASP A 281 49.74 25.98 -19.19
CA ASP A 281 48.67 25.16 -19.76
C ASP A 281 48.71 23.72 -19.21
N ASN A 282 49.91 23.13 -19.04
CA ASN A 282 50.07 21.82 -18.42
C ASN A 282 49.61 21.80 -16.95
N LYS A 283 49.99 22.80 -16.13
CA LYS A 283 49.50 22.89 -14.74
C LYS A 283 47.98 23.07 -14.67
N LEU A 284 47.39 23.85 -15.58
CA LEU A 284 45.93 24.00 -15.68
C LEU A 284 45.23 22.69 -16.06
N LEU A 285 45.81 21.92 -16.99
CA LEU A 285 45.28 20.61 -17.39
C LEU A 285 45.39 19.59 -16.25
N SER A 286 46.51 19.55 -15.52
CA SER A 286 46.67 18.71 -14.34
C SER A 286 45.64 19.03 -13.26
N GLN A 287 45.36 20.32 -13.03
CA GLN A 287 44.30 20.74 -12.11
C GLN A 287 42.92 20.24 -12.55
N LYS A 288 42.58 20.41 -13.83
CA LYS A 288 41.30 19.91 -14.40
C LYS A 288 41.17 18.39 -14.29
N LEU A 289 42.27 17.66 -14.48
CA LEU A 289 42.28 16.20 -14.34
C LEU A 289 41.96 15.80 -12.89
N MET A 290 42.59 16.45 -11.92
CA MET A 290 42.31 16.23 -10.50
C MET A 290 40.87 16.60 -10.12
N ASP A 291 40.32 17.66 -10.73
CA ASP A 291 38.92 18.05 -10.59
C ASP A 291 37.96 16.93 -11.02
N ILE A 292 38.19 16.38 -12.22
CA ILE A 292 37.39 15.30 -12.78
C ILE A 292 37.55 14.01 -11.98
N GLU A 293 38.75 13.66 -11.53
CA GLU A 293 38.98 12.46 -10.71
C GLU A 293 38.23 12.52 -9.37
N THR A 294 38.15 13.70 -8.77
CA THR A 294 37.38 13.89 -7.54
C THR A 294 35.88 13.81 -7.81
N GLN A 295 35.40 14.46 -8.87
CA GLN A 295 34.00 14.33 -9.27
C GLN A 295 33.63 12.87 -9.52
N LYS A 296 34.51 12.10 -10.17
CA LYS A 296 34.35 10.66 -10.36
C LYS A 296 34.27 9.93 -9.02
N GLN A 297 35.14 10.23 -8.06
CA GLN A 297 35.12 9.58 -6.74
C GLN A 297 33.83 9.90 -5.96
N VAL A 298 33.39 11.16 -5.98
CA VAL A 298 32.13 11.59 -5.32
C VAL A 298 30.93 10.89 -5.95
N LEU A 299 30.85 10.85 -7.29
CA LEU A 299 29.79 10.14 -8.00
C LEU A 299 29.83 8.64 -7.71
N HIS A 300 31.01 8.04 -7.65
CA HIS A 300 31.17 6.63 -7.28
C HIS A 300 30.65 6.34 -5.87
N ASN A 301 31.03 7.16 -4.89
CA ASN A 301 30.54 7.04 -3.52
C ASN A 301 29.02 7.23 -3.43
N GLN A 302 28.47 8.19 -4.19
CA GLN A 302 27.03 8.44 -4.26
C GLN A 302 26.28 7.23 -4.84
N ILE A 303 26.77 6.66 -5.94
CA ILE A 303 26.19 5.44 -6.54
C ILE A 303 26.22 4.30 -5.53
N LYS A 304 27.34 4.11 -4.82
CA LYS A 304 27.45 3.06 -3.80
C LYS A 304 26.43 3.25 -2.67
N ARG A 305 26.25 4.47 -2.16
CA ARG A 305 25.21 4.79 -1.16
C ARG A 305 23.81 4.49 -1.68
N GLN A 306 23.53 4.81 -2.94
CA GLN A 306 22.24 4.49 -3.57
C GLN A 306 22.04 2.99 -3.75
N ASP A 307 23.08 2.24 -4.14
CA ASP A 307 23.02 0.79 -4.27
C ASP A 307 22.75 0.11 -2.91
N ASP A 308 23.40 0.56 -1.84
CA ASP A 308 23.18 0.05 -0.49
C ASP A 308 21.73 0.33 -0.01
N GLU A 309 21.18 1.50 -0.33
CA GLU A 309 19.78 1.84 -0.03
C GLU A 309 18.79 0.99 -0.84
N ILE A 310 19.06 0.79 -2.13
CA ILE A 310 18.27 -0.11 -2.97
C ILE A 310 18.29 -1.53 -2.39
N GLN A 311 19.44 -2.01 -1.91
CA GLN A 311 19.53 -3.32 -1.26
C GLN A 311 18.72 -3.38 0.04
N ARG A 312 18.78 -2.35 0.89
CA ARG A 312 17.94 -2.27 2.10
C ARG A 312 16.45 -2.35 1.77
N VAL A 313 15.97 -1.50 0.86
CA VAL A 313 14.55 -1.47 0.48
C VAL A 313 14.11 -2.80 -0.15
N ARG A 314 14.98 -3.46 -0.94
CA ARG A 314 14.68 -4.80 -1.48
C ARG A 314 14.52 -5.85 -0.39
N LEU A 315 15.40 -5.86 0.62
CA LEU A 315 15.31 -6.78 1.75
C LEU A 315 14.04 -6.55 2.56
N GLU A 316 13.66 -5.30 2.81
CA GLU A 316 12.40 -4.96 3.49
C GLU A 316 11.18 -5.42 2.67
N LEU A 317 11.20 -5.20 1.36
CA LEU A 317 10.13 -5.66 0.46
C LEU A 317 9.98 -7.19 0.49
N ASP A 318 11.09 -7.93 0.48
CA ASP A 318 11.06 -9.39 0.60
C ASP A 318 10.50 -9.84 1.96
N GLN A 319 10.84 -9.16 3.05
CA GLN A 319 10.27 -9.43 4.38
C GLN A 319 8.75 -9.19 4.40
N TYR A 320 8.29 -8.07 3.85
CA TYR A 320 6.86 -7.79 3.73
C TYR A 320 6.14 -8.82 2.85
N ARG A 321 6.77 -9.28 1.76
CA ARG A 321 6.21 -10.33 0.88
C ARG A 321 6.07 -11.66 1.62
N ILE A 322 7.06 -12.05 2.43
CA ILE A 322 6.97 -13.25 3.27
C ILE A 322 5.81 -13.11 4.25
N ARG A 323 5.74 -11.97 4.96
CA ARG A 323 4.67 -11.71 5.93
C ARG A 323 3.27 -11.72 5.31
N GLU A 324 3.13 -11.15 4.10
CA GLU A 324 1.88 -11.18 3.35
C GLU A 324 1.46 -12.62 3.01
N ASN A 325 2.39 -13.46 2.58
CA ASN A 325 2.12 -14.86 2.27
C ASN A 325 1.71 -15.67 3.51
N GLU A 326 2.34 -15.41 4.66
CA GLU A 326 1.94 -16.00 5.95
C GLU A 326 0.50 -15.63 6.29
N LEU A 327 0.16 -14.34 6.25
CA LEU A 327 -1.19 -13.85 6.55
C LEU A 327 -2.23 -14.39 5.55
N ARG A 328 -1.88 -14.47 4.25
CA ARG A 328 -2.74 -15.09 3.24
C ARG A 328 -3.01 -16.57 3.53
N THR A 329 -2.01 -17.30 4.03
CA THR A 329 -2.16 -18.71 4.41
C THR A 329 -3.05 -18.85 5.64
N GLN A 330 -2.84 -18.04 6.68
CA GLN A 330 -3.68 -18.01 7.88
C GLN A 330 -5.15 -17.67 7.53
N LEU A 331 -5.39 -16.69 6.65
CA LEU A 331 -6.74 -16.37 6.18
C LEU A 331 -7.41 -17.55 5.48
N LYS A 332 -6.66 -18.30 4.66
CA LYS A 332 -7.18 -19.49 3.98
C LYS A 332 -7.53 -20.60 4.98
N GLU A 333 -6.70 -20.81 6.00
CA GLU A 333 -6.97 -21.78 7.07
C GLU A 333 -8.23 -21.42 7.86
N ILE A 334 -8.37 -20.17 8.31
CA ILE A 334 -9.56 -19.70 9.03
C ILE A 334 -10.82 -19.85 8.15
N LYS A 335 -10.72 -19.52 6.86
CA LYS A 335 -11.85 -19.69 5.94
C LYS A 335 -12.29 -21.15 5.81
N ASN A 336 -11.33 -22.08 5.73
CA ASN A 336 -11.64 -23.51 5.70
C ASN A 336 -12.27 -23.98 7.02
N GLN A 337 -11.73 -23.56 8.17
CA GLN A 337 -12.30 -23.88 9.48
C GLN A 337 -13.74 -23.36 9.65
N MET A 338 -14.03 -22.16 9.13
CA MET A 338 -15.38 -21.61 9.12
C MET A 338 -16.31 -22.45 8.26
N HIS A 339 -15.87 -22.86 7.07
CA HIS A 339 -16.65 -23.74 6.20
C HIS A 339 -16.94 -25.10 6.86
N ASP A 340 -15.94 -25.70 7.51
CA ASP A 340 -16.11 -26.97 8.24
C ASP A 340 -17.11 -26.83 9.39
N ARG A 341 -17.08 -25.71 10.12
CA ARG A 341 -18.06 -25.42 11.18
C ARG A 341 -19.47 -25.22 10.63
N GLU A 342 -19.61 -24.53 9.50
CA GLU A 342 -20.91 -24.36 8.83
C GLU A 342 -21.50 -25.69 8.37
N LEU A 343 -20.66 -26.60 7.84
CA LEU A 343 -21.08 -27.95 7.47
C LEU A 343 -21.56 -28.74 8.69
N ARG A 344 -20.79 -28.74 9.78
CA ARG A 344 -21.18 -29.39 11.04
C ARG A 344 -22.50 -28.86 11.59
N LEU A 345 -22.71 -27.53 11.59
CA LEU A 345 -23.97 -26.93 12.05
C LEU A 345 -25.16 -27.36 11.19
N LYS A 346 -24.97 -27.53 9.87
CA LYS A 346 -26.02 -28.05 8.98
C LYS A 346 -26.31 -29.52 9.24
N GLU A 347 -25.28 -30.33 9.47
CA GLU A 347 -25.41 -31.74 9.85
C GLU A 347 -26.15 -31.88 11.18
N ASP A 348 -25.76 -31.14 12.22
CA ASP A 348 -26.41 -31.14 13.53
C ASP A 348 -27.88 -30.70 13.44
N SER A 349 -28.18 -29.67 12.65
CA SER A 349 -29.55 -29.23 12.40
C SER A 349 -30.38 -30.30 11.68
N MET A 350 -29.79 -31.01 10.71
CA MET A 350 -30.46 -32.11 10.01
C MET A 350 -30.71 -33.29 10.95
N MET A 351 -29.74 -33.65 11.79
CA MET A 351 -29.88 -34.70 12.81
C MET A 351 -30.99 -34.39 13.81
N LEU A 352 -31.10 -33.14 14.28
CA LEU A 352 -32.19 -32.71 15.16
C LEU A 352 -33.55 -32.86 14.48
N ARG A 353 -33.69 -32.45 13.21
CA ARG A 353 -34.95 -32.62 12.46
C ARG A 353 -35.31 -34.09 12.26
N ILE A 354 -34.33 -34.96 12.03
CA ILE A 354 -34.56 -36.42 11.93
C ILE A 354 -35.09 -36.95 13.26
N HIS A 355 -34.45 -36.61 14.39
CA HIS A 355 -34.92 -37.04 15.70
C HIS A 355 -36.31 -36.49 16.06
N GLU A 356 -36.62 -35.25 15.70
CA GLU A 356 -37.96 -34.68 15.86
C GLU A 356 -39.00 -35.42 14.99
N ALA A 357 -38.64 -35.77 13.75
CA ALA A 357 -39.49 -36.57 12.87
C ALA A 357 -39.73 -37.99 13.42
N GLU A 358 -38.69 -38.64 13.95
CA GLU A 358 -38.80 -39.95 14.60
C GLU A 358 -39.68 -39.89 15.87
N SER A 359 -39.51 -38.85 16.69
CA SER A 359 -40.32 -38.65 17.89
C SER A 359 -41.79 -38.37 17.55
N THR A 360 -42.06 -37.56 16.54
CA THR A 360 -43.42 -37.28 16.07
C THR A 360 -44.08 -38.51 15.43
N GLN A 361 -43.32 -39.33 14.69
CA GLN A 361 -43.78 -40.61 14.16
C GLN A 361 -44.16 -41.58 15.29
N THR A 362 -43.27 -41.79 16.26
CA THR A 362 -43.55 -42.69 17.40
C THR A 362 -44.73 -42.21 18.24
N LEU A 363 -44.90 -40.89 18.43
CA LEU A 363 -46.10 -40.32 19.04
C LEU A 363 -47.36 -40.59 18.22
N GLY A 364 -47.27 -40.52 16.88
CA GLY A 364 -48.36 -40.90 15.97
C GLY A 364 -48.76 -42.35 16.13
N ASP A 365 -47.79 -43.27 16.13
CA ASP A 365 -48.01 -44.71 16.30
C ASP A 365 -48.67 -45.03 17.66
N LEU A 366 -48.20 -44.41 18.74
CA LEU A 366 -48.78 -44.55 20.07
C LEU A 366 -50.21 -43.99 20.15
N ARG A 367 -50.47 -42.83 19.55
CA ARG A 367 -51.83 -42.26 19.47
C ARG A 367 -52.78 -43.16 18.70
N GLN A 368 -52.33 -43.73 17.59
CA GLN A 368 -53.12 -44.70 16.84
C GLN A 368 -53.42 -45.93 17.71
N LYS A 369 -52.43 -46.46 18.43
CA LYS A 369 -52.63 -47.59 19.35
C LYS A 369 -53.63 -47.28 20.47
N ILE A 370 -53.58 -46.07 21.02
CA ILE A 370 -54.55 -45.62 22.03
C ILE A 370 -55.96 -45.58 21.43
N ALA A 371 -56.14 -44.99 20.25
CA ALA A 371 -57.43 -44.92 19.57
C ALA A 371 -57.99 -46.32 19.25
N GLU A 372 -57.15 -47.26 18.80
CA GLU A 372 -57.54 -48.66 18.59
C GLU A 372 -58.06 -49.32 19.88
N LEU A 373 -57.37 -49.08 21.01
CA LEU A 373 -57.79 -49.60 22.32
C LEU A 373 -59.07 -48.93 22.83
N GLU A 374 -59.26 -47.63 22.57
CA GLU A 374 -60.48 -46.89 22.91
C GLU A 374 -61.69 -47.44 22.15
N VAL A 375 -61.55 -47.69 20.84
CA VAL A 375 -62.61 -48.32 20.03
C VAL A 375 -62.93 -49.71 20.54
N LEU A 376 -61.92 -50.56 20.77
CA LEU A 376 -62.13 -51.90 21.31
C LEU A 376 -62.84 -51.86 22.67
N ASN A 377 -62.49 -50.90 23.53
CA ASN A 377 -63.14 -50.71 24.82
C ASN A 377 -64.63 -50.32 24.63
N GLN A 378 -64.94 -49.40 23.71
CA GLN A 378 -66.34 -49.07 23.40
C GLN A 378 -67.12 -50.25 22.81
N GLU A 379 -66.52 -51.06 21.95
CA GLU A 379 -67.13 -52.29 21.43
C GLU A 379 -67.47 -53.28 22.55
N LEU A 380 -66.55 -53.49 23.50
CA LEU A 380 -66.76 -54.36 24.66
C LEU A 380 -67.88 -53.84 25.57
N ILE A 381 -67.90 -52.53 25.86
CA ILE A 381 -68.97 -51.91 26.66
C ILE A 381 -70.33 -52.10 25.96
N THR A 382 -70.40 -51.82 24.66
CA THR A 382 -71.63 -51.97 23.86
C THR A 382 -72.10 -53.43 23.85
N ARG A 383 -71.16 -54.37 23.70
CA ARG A 383 -71.46 -55.81 23.74
C ARG A 383 -72.02 -56.25 25.10
N SER A 384 -71.44 -55.78 26.22
CA SER A 384 -71.98 -56.04 27.55
C SER A 384 -73.42 -55.53 27.67
N GLN A 385 -73.65 -54.27 27.28
CA GLN A 385 -74.99 -53.65 27.33
C GLN A 385 -76.04 -54.41 26.51
N ILE A 386 -75.66 -55.04 25.39
CA ILE A 386 -76.57 -55.85 24.57
C ILE A 386 -76.78 -57.25 25.15
N MET A 387 -75.72 -57.90 25.67
CA MET A 387 -75.79 -59.26 26.23
C MET A 387 -76.51 -59.34 27.59
N ASP A 388 -76.55 -58.26 28.37
CA ASP A 388 -76.95 -58.34 29.78
C ASP A 388 -78.48 -58.36 30.02
N ASP A 389 -79.30 -57.80 29.13
CA ASP A 389 -80.77 -57.77 29.35
C ASP A 389 -81.56 -58.60 28.35
N ARG A 390 -81.25 -58.50 27.05
CA ARG A 390 -82.10 -59.12 26.01
C ARG A 390 -81.85 -60.61 25.89
N ASP A 391 -80.60 -61.05 25.83
CA ASP A 391 -80.24 -62.47 25.72
C ASP A 391 -80.55 -63.25 27.00
N LEU A 392 -80.45 -62.59 28.16
CA LEU A 392 -80.86 -63.14 29.45
C LEU A 392 -82.38 -63.24 29.57
N GLN A 393 -83.14 -62.22 29.14
CA GLN A 393 -84.61 -62.30 29.07
C GLN A 393 -85.10 -63.35 28.07
N GLU A 394 -84.46 -63.48 26.91
CA GLU A 394 -84.84 -64.45 25.88
C GLU A 394 -84.58 -65.89 26.35
N LYS A 395 -83.45 -66.15 27.01
CA LYS A 395 -83.20 -67.44 27.68
C LYS A 395 -84.17 -67.70 28.83
N LEU A 396 -84.57 -66.67 29.58
CA LEU A 396 -85.53 -66.81 30.68
C LEU A 396 -86.93 -67.13 30.14
N LEU A 397 -87.32 -66.50 29.02
CA LEU A 397 -88.55 -66.82 28.28
C LEU A 397 -88.51 -68.24 27.70
N GLU A 398 -87.40 -68.66 27.09
CA GLU A 398 -87.22 -70.04 26.61
C GLU A 398 -87.29 -71.05 27.75
N PHE A 399 -86.60 -70.83 28.86
CA PHE A 399 -86.68 -71.71 30.04
C PHE A 399 -88.07 -71.72 30.67
N GLN A 400 -88.78 -70.58 30.64
CA GLN A 400 -90.14 -70.49 31.14
C GLN A 400 -91.13 -71.22 30.21
N ASP A 401 -90.94 -71.17 28.90
CA ASP A 401 -91.71 -71.93 27.92
C ASP A 401 -91.41 -73.43 27.98
N GLU A 402 -90.15 -73.84 28.17
CA GLU A 402 -89.78 -75.23 28.43
C GLU A 402 -90.43 -75.75 29.71
N SER A 403 -90.39 -74.97 30.80
CA SER A 403 -91.08 -75.29 32.04
C SER A 403 -92.58 -75.41 31.83
N ASN A 404 -93.21 -74.47 31.13
CA ASN A 404 -94.64 -74.50 30.81
C ASN A 404 -95.02 -75.72 29.95
N GLN A 405 -94.19 -76.11 28.97
CA GLN A 405 -94.38 -77.34 28.21
C GLN A 405 -94.26 -78.60 29.07
N GLU A 406 -93.34 -78.60 30.04
CA GLU A 406 -93.18 -79.71 30.99
C GLU A 406 -94.35 -79.79 31.99
N TYR A 407 -94.88 -78.65 32.43
CA TYR A 407 -96.14 -78.57 33.17
C TYR A 407 -97.34 -79.09 32.34
N LEU A 408 -97.43 -78.74 31.05
CA LEU A 408 -98.45 -79.27 30.16
C LEU A 408 -98.32 -80.79 29.98
N LYS A 409 -97.08 -81.30 29.76
CA LYS A 409 -96.81 -82.74 29.68
C LYS A 409 -97.19 -83.48 30.97
N ARG A 410 -96.98 -82.89 32.15
CA ARG A 410 -97.44 -83.44 33.43
C ARG A 410 -98.97 -83.37 33.59
N SER A 411 -99.63 -82.34 33.07
CA SER A 411 -101.09 -82.18 33.13
C SER A 411 -101.85 -83.19 32.24
N TYR A 412 -101.24 -83.68 31.16
CA TYR A 412 -101.84 -84.68 30.26
C TYR A 412 -101.43 -86.13 30.58
N SER A 413 -100.57 -86.36 31.58
CA SER A 413 -100.18 -87.71 32.01
C SER A 413 -100.90 -88.11 33.31
N VAL A 414 -102.23 -88.19 33.25
CA VAL A 414 -103.03 -88.90 34.26
C VAL A 414 -103.14 -90.38 33.82
N PRO A 415 -102.70 -91.36 34.62
CA PRO A 415 -102.73 -92.76 34.23
C PRO A 415 -104.16 -93.31 34.30
N ILE A 416 -104.69 -93.75 33.16
CA ILE A 416 -105.97 -94.45 33.08
C ILE A 416 -105.72 -95.96 33.27
N TYR A 417 -106.03 -96.46 34.45
CA TYR A 417 -106.18 -97.88 34.73
C TYR A 417 -107.40 -98.43 33.97
N TYR A 418 -107.19 -99.38 33.05
CA TYR A 418 -108.25 -100.31 32.65
C TYR A 418 -107.87 -101.74 33.02
N HIS A 419 -108.71 -102.28 33.89
CA HIS A 419 -108.77 -103.66 34.30
C HIS A 419 -109.79 -104.34 33.38
N THR A 420 -109.41 -105.36 32.60
CA THR A 420 -110.36 -106.37 32.11
C THR A 420 -109.67 -107.69 31.79
N ILE A 421 -110.15 -108.70 32.51
CA ILE A 421 -110.06 -110.15 32.39
C ILE A 421 -110.51 -110.62 30.98
N SER A 422 -109.84 -111.63 30.39
CA SER A 422 -110.45 -112.96 30.13
C SER A 422 -109.78 -113.78 29.00
N CYS A 423 -109.57 -115.07 29.31
CA CYS A 423 -109.67 -116.27 28.47
C CYS A 423 -108.57 -116.67 27.45
N ASN A 424 -107.74 -117.61 27.92
CA ASN A 424 -107.51 -118.98 27.40
C ASN A 424 -108.09 -119.38 26.02
N THR A 425 -107.22 -119.97 25.20
CA THR A 425 -107.29 -121.25 24.44
C THR A 425 -106.04 -121.26 23.54
N LYS A 426 -105.25 -122.31 23.34
CA LYS A 426 -105.34 -123.76 23.54
C LYS A 426 -103.91 -124.31 23.53
#